data_AF-A0A816VCZ7-F1
#
_entry.id   AF-A0A816VCZ7-F1
#
_cell.length_a   1.000
_cell.length_b   1.000
_cell.length_c   1.000
_cell.angle_alpha   90.00
_cell.angle_beta   90.00
_cell.angle_gamma   90.00
#
_symmetry.space_group_name_H-M   'P 1'
#
loop_
_entity.id
_entity.type
_entity.pdbx_description
1 polymer ?
#
loop_
_entity_poly.entity_id
_entity_poly.type
_entity_poly.pdbx_seq_one_letter_code
_entity_poly.pdbx_strand_id
1 'polypeptide(L)'
;MDEAFHVIQNTLFKITVQARIINQVGGADHFLQVLVNGNLVIGNKVVPNNEKRVNFGLGPDIWGVDTTGGYFYSPNLLLGIPITRVSFIYLSPGTYRFDVGTRCVYNKVNFGSAIVTFELTQFEDEHQQSIGSYHLLNIPQNYN
;
A
#
# COMPACT_ATOMS: atom_id res chain seq x y z
N MET A 1 -9.96 12.81 3.19
CA MET A 1 -11.25 12.08 3.17
C MET A 1 -11.21 11.12 4.33
N ASP A 2 -12.17 11.19 5.25
CA ASP A 2 -12.36 10.26 6.37
C ASP A 2 -13.46 9.25 6.01
N GLU A 3 -13.31 8.57 4.88
CA GLU A 3 -14.30 7.58 4.45
C GLU A 3 -13.78 6.17 4.73
N ALA A 4 -14.54 5.40 5.51
CA ALA A 4 -14.27 4.01 5.81
C ALA A 4 -15.13 3.10 4.90
N PHE A 5 -14.55 2.01 4.44
CA PHE A 5 -15.24 0.97 3.69
C PHE A 5 -15.79 -0.07 4.66
N HIS A 6 -17.11 -0.24 4.66
CA HIS A 6 -17.77 -1.31 5.39
C HIS A 6 -17.88 -2.55 4.50
N VAL A 7 -17.07 -3.55 4.82
CA VAL A 7 -16.99 -4.83 4.10
C VAL A 7 -17.89 -5.84 4.79
N ILE A 8 -18.90 -6.32 4.09
CA ILE A 8 -19.90 -7.26 4.63
C ILE A 8 -19.62 -8.72 4.25
N GLN A 9 -18.77 -8.96 3.25
CA GLN A 9 -18.38 -10.26 2.74
C GLN A 9 -16.88 -10.24 2.40
N ASN A 10 -16.24 -11.40 2.32
CA ASN A 10 -14.87 -11.48 1.83
C ASN A 10 -14.74 -10.72 0.51
N THR A 11 -13.86 -9.72 0.44
CA THR A 11 -13.80 -8.77 -0.68
C THR A 11 -12.36 -8.59 -1.16
N LEU A 12 -12.15 -8.77 -2.47
CA LEU A 12 -10.89 -8.40 -3.12
C LEU A 12 -11.00 -6.97 -3.62
N PHE A 13 -10.15 -6.10 -3.07
CA PHE A 13 -9.97 -4.74 -3.53
C PHE A 13 -8.83 -4.69 -4.54
N LYS A 14 -9.09 -4.07 -5.69
CA LYS A 14 -8.07 -3.58 -6.61
C LYS A 14 -8.02 -2.06 -6.48
N ILE A 15 -6.92 -1.58 -5.94
CA ILE A 15 -6.68 -0.17 -5.64
C ILE A 15 -5.67 0.35 -6.65
N THR A 16 -6.09 1.32 -7.46
CA THR A 16 -5.23 1.97 -8.45
C THR A 16 -4.99 3.41 -8.03
N VAL A 17 -3.74 3.76 -7.79
CA VAL A 17 -3.31 5.12 -7.47
C VAL A 17 -2.57 5.67 -8.68
N GLN A 18 -3.00 6.83 -9.16
CA GLN A 18 -2.30 7.61 -10.18
C GLN A 18 -2.02 8.99 -9.60
N ALA A 19 -0.75 9.35 -9.48
CA ALA A 19 -0.37 10.62 -8.88
C ALA A 19 0.72 11.32 -9.66
N ARG A 20 0.85 12.63 -9.43
CA ARG A 20 1.95 13.45 -9.90
C ARG A 20 2.72 13.98 -8.70
N ILE A 21 4.00 13.61 -8.61
CA ILE A 21 4.91 14.12 -7.59
C ILE A 21 5.48 15.45 -8.10
N ILE A 22 5.41 16.53 -7.32
CA ILE A 22 5.94 17.85 -7.70
C ILE A 22 7.02 18.27 -6.68
N ASN A 23 8.30 18.08 -7.08
CA ASN A 23 9.53 18.62 -6.44
C ASN A 23 9.87 18.08 -5.02
N GLN A 24 11.13 17.96 -4.58
CA GLN A 24 12.21 18.98 -4.49
C GLN A 24 13.64 18.37 -4.57
N VAL A 25 14.63 19.21 -4.91
CA VAL A 25 16.08 18.99 -5.02
C VAL A 25 16.67 17.90 -4.11
N GLY A 26 17.36 16.94 -4.74
CA GLY A 26 18.07 15.84 -4.07
C GLY A 26 17.62 14.51 -4.66
N GLY A 27 18.58 13.64 -4.98
CA GLY A 27 18.28 12.30 -5.45
C GLY A 27 17.69 11.53 -4.28
N ALA A 28 16.40 11.24 -4.34
CA ALA A 28 15.71 10.56 -3.26
C ALA A 28 14.75 9.55 -3.84
N ASP A 29 14.75 8.37 -3.23
CA ASP A 29 13.80 7.34 -3.59
C ASP A 29 12.42 7.72 -3.02
N HIS A 30 11.40 7.65 -3.88
CA HIS A 30 10.02 8.00 -3.58
C HIS A 30 9.11 6.83 -3.85
N PHE A 31 8.15 6.59 -2.95
CA PHE A 31 7.31 5.39 -3.03
C PHE A 31 5.87 5.69 -2.70
N LEU A 32 4.95 5.36 -3.60
CA LEU A 32 3.52 5.31 -3.28
C LEU A 32 3.23 4.09 -2.44
N GLN A 33 2.49 4.25 -1.36
CA GLN A 33 2.06 3.15 -0.50
C GLN A 33 0.56 3.27 -0.22
N VAL A 34 -0.13 2.13 -0.30
CA VAL A 34 -1.51 2.00 0.18
C VAL A 34 -1.43 1.39 1.58
N LEU A 35 -2.03 2.08 2.54
CA LEU A 35 -2.17 1.65 3.92
C LEU A 35 -3.60 1.18 4.15
N VAL A 36 -3.76 0.13 4.98
CA VAL A 36 -5.06 -0.34 5.45
C VAL A 36 -5.09 -0.21 6.96
N ASN A 37 -6.00 0.60 7.50
CA ASN A 37 -6.04 0.95 8.93
C ASN A 37 -4.66 1.42 9.47
N GLY A 38 -3.93 2.21 8.67
CA GLY A 38 -2.59 2.67 9.02
C GLY A 38 -1.47 1.62 8.95
N ASN A 39 -1.75 0.40 8.49
CA ASN A 39 -0.75 -0.67 8.30
C ASN A 39 -0.35 -0.80 6.82
N LEU A 40 0.91 -1.14 6.57
CA LEU A 40 1.43 -1.51 5.25
C LEU A 40 1.00 -2.92 4.89
N VAL A 41 0.56 -3.09 3.64
CA VAL A 41 0.32 -4.41 3.05
C VAL A 41 1.39 -4.69 2.00
N ILE A 42 2.19 -5.73 2.21
CA ILE A 42 3.28 -6.16 1.32
C ILE A 42 3.11 -7.65 1.02
N GLY A 43 2.69 -7.95 -0.21
CA GLY A 43 2.31 -9.32 -0.57
C GLY A 43 1.17 -9.81 0.31
N ASN A 44 1.40 -10.90 1.05
CA ASN A 44 0.46 -11.49 1.99
C ASN A 44 0.71 -11.09 3.46
N LYS A 45 1.56 -10.09 3.72
CA LYS A 45 1.89 -9.64 5.08
C LYS A 45 1.31 -8.27 5.39
N VAL A 46 0.91 -8.13 6.64
CA VAL A 46 0.47 -6.87 7.26
C VAL A 46 1.58 -6.41 8.19
N VAL A 47 2.02 -5.17 8.02
CA VAL A 47 3.25 -4.64 8.63
C VAL A 47 2.95 -3.26 9.20
N PRO A 48 3.42 -2.92 10.41
CA PRO A 48 3.36 -1.55 10.92
C PRO A 48 3.98 -0.53 9.95
N ASN A 49 3.33 0.61 9.74
CA ASN A 49 3.83 1.64 8.81
C ASN A 49 5.16 2.30 9.24
N ASN A 50 5.55 2.16 10.52
CA ASN A 50 6.84 2.63 11.02
C ASN A 50 7.99 1.66 10.74
N GLU A 51 7.73 0.42 10.30
CA GLU A 51 8.76 -0.56 10.02
C GLU A 51 9.57 -0.15 8.79
N LYS A 52 10.89 -0.37 8.80
CA LYS A 52 11.78 -0.01 7.67
C LYS A 52 12.04 -1.18 6.74
N ARG A 53 12.12 -2.40 7.28
CA ARG A 53 12.47 -3.61 6.56
C ARG A 53 11.65 -4.78 7.06
N VAL A 54 11.08 -5.55 6.15
CA VAL A 54 10.32 -6.77 6.48
C VAL A 54 11.11 -7.96 6.01
N ASN A 55 11.41 -8.84 6.94
CA ASN A 55 12.11 -10.08 6.65
C ASN A 55 11.11 -11.18 6.25
N PHE A 56 11.36 -11.80 5.11
CA PHE A 56 10.66 -12.99 4.63
C PHE A 56 11.62 -14.17 4.79
N GLY A 57 11.56 -14.86 5.93
CA GLY A 57 12.36 -16.06 6.15
C GLY A 57 11.88 -16.91 7.31
N LEU A 58 11.72 -18.20 7.06
CA LEU A 58 11.87 -19.29 8.02
C LEU A 58 13.12 -20.07 7.58
N GLY A 59 14.32 -19.56 7.89
CA GLY A 59 15.59 -20.19 7.46
C GLY A 59 16.80 -19.24 7.52
N PRO A 60 18.02 -19.76 7.26
CA PRO A 60 19.28 -19.01 7.40
C PRO A 60 19.46 -17.89 6.35
N ASP A 61 18.75 -17.94 5.23
CA ASP A 61 18.72 -16.89 4.22
C ASP A 61 17.56 -15.93 4.48
N ILE A 62 17.85 -14.83 5.18
CA ILE A 62 16.87 -13.78 5.47
C ILE A 62 16.72 -12.88 4.25
N TRP A 63 15.67 -13.11 3.45
CA TRP A 63 15.26 -12.19 2.39
C TRP A 63 14.50 -11.01 3.00
N GLY A 64 15.20 -9.91 3.27
CA GLY A 64 14.57 -8.67 3.72
C GLY A 64 14.11 -7.82 2.56
N VAL A 65 12.80 -7.56 2.45
CA VAL A 65 12.27 -6.52 1.56
C VAL A 65 12.27 -5.21 2.34
N ASP A 66 13.00 -4.22 1.85
CA ASP A 66 12.82 -2.87 2.37
C ASP A 66 11.38 -2.45 2.09
N THR A 67 10.65 -2.19 3.18
CA THR A 67 9.24 -1.78 3.13
C THR A 67 9.04 -0.44 2.44
N THR A 68 10.14 0.22 2.08
CA THR A 68 10.16 1.39 1.23
C THR A 68 9.58 1.07 -0.15
N GLY A 69 9.66 -0.15 -0.67
CA GLY A 69 9.32 -0.40 -2.09
C GLY A 69 10.35 0.27 -3.01
N GLY A 70 10.27 0.13 -4.32
CA GLY A 70 11.33 0.61 -5.23
C GLY A 70 10.80 1.28 -6.49
N TYR A 71 11.07 2.59 -6.63
CA TYR A 71 11.35 3.25 -7.91
C TYR A 71 12.48 4.25 -7.65
N PHE A 72 13.56 4.15 -8.45
CA PHE A 72 14.77 4.98 -8.34
C PHE A 72 14.66 6.17 -9.30
N TYR A 73 14.99 7.39 -8.85
CA TYR A 73 15.24 8.50 -9.77
C TYR A 73 16.32 9.46 -9.28
N SER A 74 17.16 9.89 -10.24
CA SER A 74 18.34 10.74 -10.09
C SER A 74 17.97 12.23 -10.22
N PRO A 75 18.54 13.14 -9.41
CA PRO A 75 18.14 14.53 -9.37
C PRO A 75 18.76 15.29 -10.55
N ASN A 76 17.99 16.15 -11.20
CA ASN A 76 18.45 17.44 -11.77
C ASN A 76 17.34 18.21 -12.52
N LEU A 77 16.09 17.76 -12.52
CA LEU A 77 15.02 18.48 -13.18
C LEU A 77 13.74 18.52 -12.36
N LEU A 78 13.18 19.72 -12.30
CA LEU A 78 11.89 20.11 -11.74
C LEU A 78 10.75 19.54 -12.61
N LEU A 79 10.69 18.22 -12.76
CA LEU A 79 9.70 17.54 -13.57
C LEU A 79 8.66 16.92 -12.64
N GLY A 80 7.39 17.20 -12.93
CA GLY A 80 6.32 16.51 -12.23
C GLY A 80 6.17 15.10 -12.80
N ILE A 81 6.55 14.08 -12.02
CA ILE A 81 6.64 12.70 -12.49
C ILE A 81 5.28 12.01 -12.27
N PRO A 82 4.65 11.45 -13.32
CA PRO A 82 3.49 10.60 -13.15
C PRO A 82 3.94 9.26 -12.54
N ILE A 83 3.27 8.84 -11.47
CA ILE A 83 3.49 7.55 -10.82
C ILE A 83 2.16 6.82 -10.73
N THR A 84 2.16 5.53 -11.08
CA THR A 84 0.99 4.66 -10.99
C THR A 84 1.33 3.44 -10.15
N ARG A 85 0.45 3.07 -9.22
CA ARG A 85 0.56 1.85 -8.42
C ARG A 85 -0.77 1.13 -8.42
N VAL A 86 -0.74 -0.17 -8.68
CA VAL A 86 -1.88 -1.08 -8.51
C VAL A 86 -1.59 -1.96 -7.31
N SER A 87 -2.56 -2.16 -6.43
CA SER A 87 -2.45 -3.03 -5.26
C SER A 87 -3.72 -3.86 -5.12
N PHE A 88 -3.55 -5.15 -4.86
CA PHE A 88 -4.64 -6.10 -4.65
C PHE A 88 -4.64 -6.50 -3.17
N ILE A 89 -5.78 -6.36 -2.51
CA ILE A 89 -5.92 -6.57 -1.06
C ILE A 89 -7.18 -7.39 -0.83
N TYR A 90 -7.05 -8.61 -0.31
CA TYR A 90 -8.18 -9.50 -0.02
C TYR A 90 -8.50 -9.45 1.47
N LEU A 91 -9.70 -8.97 1.82
CA LEU A 91 -10.10 -8.66 3.20
C LEU A 91 -11.34 -9.43 3.60
N SER A 92 -11.39 -9.84 4.88
CA SER A 92 -12.59 -10.41 5.49
C SER A 92 -13.61 -9.32 5.84
N PRO A 93 -14.87 -9.67 6.20
CA PRO A 93 -15.82 -8.72 6.74
C PRO A 93 -15.22 -7.85 7.86
N GLY A 94 -15.49 -6.55 7.82
CA GLY A 94 -14.88 -5.57 8.72
C GLY A 94 -15.02 -4.13 8.23
N THR A 95 -14.46 -3.19 8.98
CA THR A 95 -14.43 -1.78 8.58
C THR A 95 -12.99 -1.35 8.33
N TYR A 96 -12.71 -0.85 7.15
CA TYR A 96 -11.36 -0.56 6.71
C TYR A 96 -11.22 0.87 6.19
N ARG A 97 -10.16 1.53 6.60
CA ARG A 97 -9.70 2.80 6.05
C ARG A 97 -8.54 2.54 5.11
N PHE A 98 -8.60 3.10 3.91
CA PHE A 98 -7.47 3.07 2.97
C PHE A 98 -6.85 4.46 2.89
N ASP A 99 -5.57 4.57 3.27
CA ASP A 99 -4.81 5.79 3.12
C ASP A 99 -3.74 5.60 2.04
N VAL A 100 -3.55 6.62 1.21
CA VAL A 100 -2.53 6.62 0.16
C VAL A 100 -1.52 7.70 0.48
N GLY A 101 -0.26 7.30 0.64
CA GLY A 101 0.83 8.22 0.98
C GLY A 101 2.08 7.98 0.15
N THR A 102 3.01 8.94 0.20
CA THR A 102 4.40 8.72 -0.19
C THR A 102 5.28 8.50 1.02
N ARG A 103 6.14 7.49 0.95
CA ARG A 103 7.33 7.44 1.81
C ARG A 103 8.51 7.98 1.01
N CYS A 104 9.32 8.81 1.64
CA CYS A 104 10.58 9.25 1.07
C CYS A 104 11.70 8.99 2.07
N VAL A 105 12.84 8.51 1.57
CA VAL A 105 14.02 8.28 2.40
C VAL A 105 14.65 9.61 2.83
N TYR A 106 14.46 10.69 2.06
CA TYR A 106 15.09 12.00 2.30
C TYR A 106 14.14 13.17 1.99
N ASN A 107 13.93 14.07 2.97
CA ASN A 107 13.11 15.30 2.89
C ASN A 107 11.64 15.15 2.44
N LYS A 108 10.85 16.21 2.69
CA LYS A 108 9.39 16.25 2.45
C LYS A 108 9.08 16.29 0.95
N VAL A 109 8.10 15.48 0.53
CA VAL A 109 7.58 15.44 -0.84
C VAL A 109 6.20 16.09 -0.87
N ASN A 110 5.92 16.89 -1.90
CA ASN A 110 4.59 17.41 -2.15
C ASN A 110 3.93 16.67 -3.34
N PHE A 111 2.70 16.24 -3.15
CA PHE A 111 1.84 15.79 -4.25
C PHE A 111 1.23 17.00 -4.95
N GLY A 112 1.27 17.01 -6.28
CA GLY A 112 0.51 17.97 -7.06
C GLY A 112 -0.95 17.59 -7.21
N SER A 113 -1.18 16.32 -7.54
CA SER A 113 -2.51 15.75 -7.76
C SER A 113 -2.43 14.23 -7.65
N ALA A 114 -3.45 13.60 -7.05
CA ALA A 114 -3.59 12.16 -6.99
C ALA A 114 -5.05 11.77 -7.28
N ILE A 115 -5.23 10.72 -8.09
CA ILE A 115 -6.48 10.02 -8.32
C ILE A 115 -6.31 8.62 -7.72
N VAL A 116 -7.30 8.20 -6.93
CA VAL A 116 -7.36 6.87 -6.36
C VAL A 116 -8.67 6.23 -6.79
N THR A 117 -8.57 5.07 -7.43
CA THR A 117 -9.71 4.29 -7.90
C THR A 117 -9.76 2.97 -7.14
N PHE A 118 -10.96 2.59 -6.70
CA PHE A 118 -11.24 1.34 -6.02
C PHE A 118 -12.19 0.50 -6.87
N GLU A 119 -11.76 -0.71 -7.22
CA GLU A 119 -12.62 -1.75 -7.79
C GLU A 119 -12.75 -2.85 -6.73
N LEU A 120 -13.97 -3.36 -6.51
CA LEU A 120 -14.26 -4.36 -5.50
C LEU A 120 -14.96 -5.58 -6.10
N THR A 121 -14.54 -6.76 -5.68
CA THR A 121 -15.18 -8.04 -6.00
C THR A 121 -15.50 -8.75 -4.69
N GLN A 122 -16.78 -9.03 -4.45
CA GLN A 122 -17.25 -9.74 -3.25
C GLN A 122 -17.42 -11.22 -3.56
N PHE A 123 -17.13 -12.07 -2.57
CA PHE A 123 -17.18 -13.52 -2.69
C PHE A 123 -18.19 -14.08 -1.69
N GLU A 124 -19.03 -15.00 -2.17
CA GLU A 124 -20.11 -15.62 -1.38
C GLU A 124 -19.57 -16.59 -0.32
N ASP A 125 -18.42 -17.22 -0.58
CA ASP A 125 -17.80 -18.16 0.36
C ASP A 125 -16.98 -17.42 1.43
N GLU A 126 -17.57 -17.32 2.63
CA GLU A 126 -16.92 -16.72 3.80
C GLU A 126 -15.71 -17.51 4.29
N HIS A 127 -15.59 -18.80 3.94
CA HIS A 127 -14.49 -19.65 4.35
C HIS A 127 -13.30 -19.62 3.39
N GLN A 128 -13.43 -18.96 2.23
CA GLN A 128 -12.38 -18.90 1.22
C GLN A 128 -11.16 -18.09 1.68
N GLN A 129 -10.09 -18.78 2.09
CA GLN A 129 -8.85 -18.20 2.60
C GLN A 129 -7.93 -17.58 1.52
N SER A 130 -8.17 -17.87 0.23
CA SER A 130 -7.37 -17.33 -0.87
C SER A 130 -8.10 -17.38 -2.22
N ILE A 131 -7.72 -16.46 -3.11
CA ILE A 131 -8.23 -16.33 -4.49
C ILE A 131 -7.05 -16.17 -5.43
N GLY A 132 -6.77 -17.20 -6.24
CA GLY A 132 -5.54 -17.25 -7.02
C GLY A 132 -4.31 -17.18 -6.12
N SER A 133 -3.48 -16.14 -6.28
CA SER A 133 -2.30 -15.86 -5.45
C SER A 133 -2.56 -14.90 -4.28
N TYR A 134 -3.79 -14.41 -4.11
CA TYR A 134 -4.15 -13.46 -3.06
C TYR A 134 -4.68 -14.20 -1.83
N HIS A 135 -4.11 -13.92 -0.66
CA HIS A 135 -4.51 -14.53 0.61
C HIS A 135 -5.34 -13.56 1.44
N LEU A 136 -6.29 -14.10 2.20
CA LEU A 136 -7.12 -13.33 3.11
C LEU A 136 -6.23 -12.71 4.19
N LEU A 137 -6.24 -11.38 4.27
CA LEU A 137 -5.39 -10.64 5.20
C LEU A 137 -6.15 -10.38 6.50
N ASN A 138 -5.49 -10.68 7.62
CA ASN A 138 -5.95 -10.27 8.94
C ASN A 138 -5.37 -8.89 9.26
N ILE A 139 -6.13 -7.82 8.97
CA ILE A 139 -5.74 -6.45 9.29
C ILE A 139 -6.24 -6.10 10.70
N PRO A 140 -5.36 -5.62 11.60
CA PRO A 140 -5.78 -5.13 12.90
C PRO A 140 -6.89 -4.06 12.79
N GLN A 141 -7.98 -4.29 13.50
CA GLN A 141 -9.11 -3.36 13.61
C GLN A 141 -8.80 -2.38 14.76
N ASN A 142 -7.73 -1.58 14.63
CA ASN A 142 -7.40 -0.60 15.65
C ASN A 142 -8.40 0.56 15.58
N TYR A 143 -9.43 0.51 16.43
CA TYR A 143 -10.23 1.69 16.78
C TYR A 143 -9.49 2.44 17.89
N ASN A 144 -8.93 3.60 17.55
CA ASN A 144 -8.66 4.67 18.50
C ASN A 144 -9.37 5.93 18.00
#